data_AF-A0AAE0DRW5-F1
#
_entry.id   AF-A0AAE0DRW5-F1
#
_cell.length_a   1.000
_cell.length_b   1.000
_cell.length_c   1.000
_cell.angle_alpha   90.00
_cell.angle_beta   90.00
_cell.angle_gamma   90.00
#
_symmetry.space_group_name_H-M   'P 1'
#
loop_
_entity.id
_entity.type
_entity.pdbx_description
1 polymer ?
#
loop_
_entity_poly.entity_id
_entity_poly.type
_entity_poly.pdbx_seq_one_letter_code
_entity_poly.pdbx_strand_id
1 'polypeptide(L)'
;MQNSFLFSSVKSTQSHKPLTRSNAATMAEIEDVDENDLSDQKNEDHPILSSMFDAHFVSFIKSLEADIRENIVDVYSRPKSEVAVVPAELEQKSGEGDKEYVKRLKAFVEKQCSEIQALLFKLVGRNATLAEDLAKTGGSGSIQAEHRASGASERVQAETLRRDLQEASQRLEMLKAENAKVESESSMYQNLAAKMESDLKSLSDAYNNLEQTNFHLEKEELYSSLIVYDIDPMDQTDLSSIEFKLSFV
;
A
#
# COMPACT_ATOMS: atom_id res chain seq x y z
N MET A 1 45.11 -0.98 -40.59
CA MET A 1 44.55 -1.88 -41.63
C MET A 1 43.96 -3.08 -40.94
N GLN A 2 42.74 -3.42 -41.33
CA GLN A 2 41.89 -4.48 -40.77
C GLN A 2 42.61 -5.83 -40.78
N ASN A 3 42.26 -6.71 -39.82
CA ASN A 3 41.95 -8.12 -40.07
C ASN A 3 41.19 -8.70 -38.87
N SER A 4 39.89 -8.80 -39.06
CA SER A 4 38.90 -9.48 -38.24
C SER A 4 39.01 -11.01 -38.38
N PHE A 5 38.87 -11.75 -37.28
CA PHE A 5 38.47 -13.15 -37.32
C PHE A 5 37.14 -13.36 -36.60
N LEU A 6 36.32 -14.17 -37.26
CA LEU A 6 34.88 -14.24 -37.21
C LEU A 6 34.41 -15.16 -36.08
N PHE A 7 33.49 -14.69 -35.24
CA PHE A 7 32.64 -15.56 -34.43
C PHE A 7 31.70 -16.33 -35.36
N SER A 8 32.02 -17.58 -35.69
CA SER A 8 31.04 -18.48 -36.29
C SER A 8 30.11 -19.00 -35.19
N SER A 9 28.94 -18.36 -35.08
CA SER A 9 27.79 -18.86 -34.32
C SER A 9 27.31 -20.18 -34.95
N VAL A 10 27.52 -21.29 -34.26
CA VAL A 10 26.79 -22.53 -34.55
C VAL A 10 25.34 -22.29 -34.14
N LYS A 11 24.46 -22.14 -35.14
CA LYS A 11 23.01 -22.20 -34.97
C LYS A 11 22.64 -23.60 -34.48
N SER A 12 22.42 -23.76 -33.17
CA SER A 12 21.57 -24.83 -32.68
C SER A 12 20.13 -24.48 -33.05
N THR A 13 19.61 -25.17 -34.06
CA THR A 13 18.19 -25.16 -34.41
C THR A 13 17.44 -26.00 -33.38
N GLN A 14 17.27 -25.45 -32.17
CA GLN A 14 16.29 -25.96 -31.23
C GLN A 14 15.02 -25.14 -31.44
N SER A 15 14.02 -25.75 -32.08
CA SER A 15 12.69 -25.16 -32.18
C SER A 15 12.12 -25.03 -30.78
N HIS A 16 12.27 -23.86 -30.16
CA HIS A 16 11.59 -23.56 -28.92
C HIS A 16 10.09 -23.51 -29.21
N LYS A 17 9.42 -24.61 -28.87
CA LYS A 17 7.96 -24.71 -28.83
C LYS A 17 7.46 -23.53 -27.98
N PRO A 18 6.53 -22.69 -28.49
CA PRO A 18 6.03 -21.56 -27.73
C PRO A 18 5.39 -22.06 -26.43
N LEU A 19 5.80 -21.48 -25.30
CA LEU A 19 5.22 -21.72 -23.98
C LEU A 19 3.74 -21.33 -24.01
N THR A 20 2.90 -22.30 -24.30
CA THR A 20 1.45 -22.15 -24.25
C THR A 20 1.03 -22.41 -22.81
N ARG A 21 0.43 -21.37 -22.21
CA ARG A 21 -0.12 -21.36 -20.84
C ARG A 21 -1.08 -22.54 -20.69
N SER A 22 -0.64 -23.62 -20.03
CA SER A 22 -1.43 -24.85 -19.91
C SER A 22 -2.34 -24.76 -18.69
N ASN A 23 -3.64 -24.89 -18.95
CA ASN A 23 -4.72 -24.95 -17.97
C ASN A 23 -4.69 -26.33 -17.27
N ALA A 24 -5.02 -26.38 -15.98
CA ALA A 24 -4.78 -27.52 -15.07
C ALA A 24 -5.71 -28.75 -15.25
N ALA A 25 -5.94 -29.23 -16.48
CA ALA A 25 -6.92 -30.30 -16.74
C ALA A 25 -6.44 -31.46 -17.63
N THR A 26 -5.14 -31.79 -17.65
CA THR A 26 -4.65 -32.97 -18.38
C THR A 26 -3.66 -33.77 -17.52
N MET A 27 -4.19 -34.53 -16.55
CA MET A 27 -3.47 -35.60 -15.82
C MET A 27 -3.79 -36.98 -16.41
N ALA A 28 -3.67 -37.15 -17.73
CA ALA A 28 -4.00 -38.43 -18.37
C ALA A 28 -2.85 -39.06 -19.17
N GLU A 29 -1.63 -38.51 -19.10
CA GLU A 29 -0.51 -39.06 -19.88
C GLU A 29 0.83 -38.77 -19.18
N ILE A 30 0.96 -39.27 -17.95
CA ILE A 30 2.27 -39.59 -17.38
C ILE A 30 2.30 -41.11 -17.43
N GLU A 31 3.08 -41.64 -18.35
CA GLU A 31 3.37 -43.06 -18.48
C GLU A 31 3.97 -43.53 -17.15
N ASP A 32 3.35 -44.52 -16.51
CA ASP A 32 3.84 -45.16 -15.28
C ASP A 32 5.23 -45.75 -15.56
N VAL A 33 6.28 -44.99 -15.23
CA VAL A 33 7.63 -45.53 -15.13
C VAL A 33 7.68 -46.30 -13.82
N ASP A 34 7.72 -47.63 -13.94
CA ASP A 34 7.86 -48.64 -12.88
C ASP A 34 8.42 -48.08 -11.55
N GLU A 35 7.52 -47.93 -10.58
CA GLU A 35 7.76 -47.62 -9.17
C GLU A 35 8.37 -48.84 -8.43
N ASN A 36 9.48 -49.40 -8.94
CA ASN A 36 10.07 -50.60 -8.33
C ASN A 36 11.60 -50.66 -8.29
N ASP A 37 12.30 -49.52 -8.39
CA ASP A 37 13.78 -49.52 -8.29
C ASP A 37 14.38 -48.35 -7.46
N LEU A 38 13.58 -47.72 -6.58
CA LEU A 38 14.05 -46.65 -5.68
C LEU A 38 14.09 -47.05 -4.20
N SER A 39 13.82 -48.30 -3.88
CA SER A 39 14.13 -48.83 -2.56
C SER A 39 15.59 -49.25 -2.50
N ASP A 40 16.31 -48.72 -1.51
CA ASP A 40 17.51 -49.34 -0.92
C ASP A 40 18.90 -48.94 -1.48
N GLN A 41 19.13 -47.70 -1.93
CA GLN A 41 20.49 -47.13 -1.88
C GLN A 41 20.84 -46.72 -0.43
N LYS A 42 21.11 -47.75 0.37
CA LYS A 42 21.75 -47.66 1.68
C LYS A 42 23.10 -46.94 1.54
N ASN A 43 23.33 -45.89 2.34
CA ASN A 43 24.64 -45.49 2.85
C ASN A 43 25.84 -45.69 1.89
N GLU A 44 25.73 -45.23 0.65
CA GLU A 44 26.92 -45.05 -0.18
C GLU A 44 27.57 -43.77 0.32
N ASP A 45 28.42 -43.91 1.35
CA ASP A 45 29.38 -42.88 1.71
C ASP A 45 30.06 -42.46 0.42
N HIS A 46 29.72 -41.28 -0.12
CA HIS A 46 30.28 -40.82 -1.37
C HIS A 46 31.80 -40.94 -1.26
N PRO A 47 32.46 -41.83 -2.03
CA PRO A 47 33.84 -42.22 -1.78
C PRO A 47 34.79 -41.01 -1.87
N ILE A 48 34.34 -39.97 -2.57
CA ILE A 48 35.00 -38.67 -2.69
C ILE A 48 35.02 -37.91 -1.35
N LEU A 49 33.93 -37.92 -0.58
CA LEU A 49 33.84 -37.19 0.68
C LEU A 49 34.75 -37.79 1.75
N SER A 50 34.76 -39.11 1.88
CA SER A 50 35.65 -39.83 2.80
C SER A 50 37.12 -39.83 2.37
N SER A 51 37.39 -39.60 1.07
CA SER A 51 38.75 -39.53 0.53
C SER A 51 39.39 -38.14 0.63
N MET A 52 38.58 -37.07 0.67
CA MET A 52 39.08 -35.68 0.63
C MET A 52 38.96 -34.96 1.98
N PHE A 53 38.08 -35.42 2.87
CA PHE A 53 37.77 -34.74 4.12
C PHE A 53 37.98 -35.64 5.34
N ASP A 54 38.25 -35.03 6.49
CA ASP A 54 38.36 -35.75 7.75
C ASP A 54 37.00 -36.24 8.26
N ALA A 55 37.04 -37.18 9.21
CA ALA A 55 35.84 -37.80 9.76
C ALA A 55 34.90 -36.81 10.47
N HIS A 56 35.44 -35.72 11.02
CA HIS A 56 34.64 -34.72 11.73
C HIS A 56 33.82 -33.88 10.74
N PHE A 57 34.43 -33.46 9.63
CA PHE A 57 33.76 -32.75 8.57
C PHE A 57 32.67 -33.61 7.91
N VAL A 58 32.98 -34.88 7.61
CA VAL A 58 31.99 -35.81 7.03
C VAL A 58 30.81 -36.02 7.99
N SER A 59 31.07 -36.17 9.30
CA SER A 59 30.00 -36.30 10.30
C SER A 59 29.13 -35.05 10.39
N PHE A 60 29.73 -33.85 10.31
CA PHE A 60 29.00 -32.59 10.31
C PHE A 60 28.08 -32.45 9.10
N ILE A 61 28.57 -32.78 7.90
CA ILE A 61 27.75 -32.74 6.67
C ILE A 61 26.58 -33.71 6.79
N LYS A 62 26.81 -34.93 7.32
CA LYS A 62 25.74 -35.92 7.54
C LYS A 62 24.65 -35.41 8.50
N SER A 63 25.03 -34.78 9.61
CA SER A 63 24.05 -34.20 10.53
C SER A 63 23.30 -33.03 9.89
N LEU A 64 24.00 -32.15 9.16
CA LEU A 64 23.39 -31.01 8.49
C LEU A 64 22.39 -31.45 7.41
N GLU A 65 22.73 -32.48 6.66
CA GLU A 65 21.87 -33.05 5.62
C GLU A 65 20.60 -33.65 6.22
N ALA A 66 20.70 -34.34 7.36
CA ALA A 66 19.56 -34.86 8.10
C ALA A 66 18.65 -33.73 8.61
N ASP A 67 19.22 -32.69 9.22
CA ASP A 67 18.48 -31.53 9.72
C ASP A 67 17.77 -30.78 8.59
N ILE A 68 18.42 -30.60 7.43
CA ILE A 68 17.81 -29.97 6.24
C ILE A 68 16.62 -30.81 5.75
N ARG A 69 16.79 -32.14 5.66
CA ARG A 69 15.71 -33.04 5.23
C ARG A 69 14.52 -32.99 6.17
N GLU A 70 14.75 -33.04 7.47
CA GLU A 70 13.68 -32.92 8.48
C GLU A 70 12.96 -31.57 8.38
N ASN A 71 13.71 -30.47 8.24
CA ASN A 71 13.14 -29.13 8.11
C ASN A 71 12.29 -28.98 6.84
N ILE A 72 12.75 -29.50 5.70
CA ILE A 72 11.95 -29.52 4.47
C ILE A 72 10.65 -30.31 4.71
N VAL A 73 10.72 -31.47 5.37
CA VAL A 73 9.53 -32.25 5.70
C VAL A 73 8.59 -31.46 6.62
N ASP A 74 9.05 -30.82 7.70
CA ASP A 74 8.18 -30.04 8.60
C ASP A 74 7.56 -28.81 7.90
N VAL A 75 8.33 -28.10 7.07
CA VAL A 75 7.85 -26.92 6.32
C VAL A 75 6.77 -27.30 5.30
N TYR A 76 6.94 -28.42 4.59
CA TYR A 76 6.05 -28.79 3.50
C TYR A 76 4.96 -29.80 3.91
N SER A 77 5.07 -30.47 5.06
CA SER A 77 4.00 -31.28 5.65
C SER A 77 2.85 -30.43 6.20
N ARG A 78 3.09 -29.12 6.38
CA ARG A 78 2.06 -28.11 6.64
C ARG A 78 1.91 -27.21 5.41
N PRO A 79 1.35 -27.71 4.29
CA PRO A 79 0.98 -26.81 3.21
C PRO A 79 0.09 -25.74 3.84
N LYS A 80 0.40 -24.46 3.59
CA LYS A 80 -0.43 -23.31 3.98
C LYS A 80 -1.76 -23.45 3.25
N SER A 81 -2.59 -24.36 3.72
CA SER A 81 -3.96 -24.58 3.28
C SER A 81 -4.82 -23.50 3.93
N GLU A 82 -4.50 -22.23 3.65
CA GLU A 82 -5.55 -21.24 3.53
C GLU A 82 -6.09 -21.39 2.11
N VAL A 83 -6.97 -22.38 1.95
CA VAL A 83 -8.10 -22.20 1.05
C VAL A 83 -8.71 -20.88 1.51
N ALA A 84 -8.73 -19.87 0.64
CA ALA A 84 -9.36 -18.58 0.90
C ALA A 84 -10.88 -18.79 1.01
N VAL A 85 -11.31 -19.45 2.08
CA VAL A 85 -12.67 -19.45 2.55
C VAL A 85 -12.88 -18.03 3.06
N VAL A 86 -13.71 -17.27 2.36
CA VAL A 86 -14.20 -15.99 2.85
C VAL A 86 -14.68 -16.22 4.29
N PRO A 87 -14.07 -15.60 5.31
CA PRO A 87 -14.46 -15.82 6.69
C PRO A 87 -15.97 -15.59 6.83
N ALA A 88 -16.67 -16.46 7.55
CA ALA A 88 -18.12 -16.35 7.76
C ALA A 88 -18.51 -15.00 8.40
N GLU A 89 -17.54 -14.31 9.00
CA GLU A 89 -17.63 -12.96 9.53
C GLU A 89 -17.79 -11.88 8.46
N LEU A 90 -17.31 -12.12 7.23
CA LEU A 90 -17.44 -11.23 6.07
C LEU A 90 -18.78 -11.40 5.35
N GLU A 91 -19.50 -12.50 5.55
CA GLU A 91 -20.82 -12.70 4.93
C GLU A 91 -21.91 -12.00 5.74
N GLN A 92 -22.88 -11.37 5.05
CA GLN A 92 -24.05 -10.77 5.70
C GLN A 92 -24.89 -11.86 6.36
N LYS A 93 -25.20 -11.68 7.64
CA LYS A 93 -25.96 -12.68 8.41
C LYS A 93 -27.43 -12.65 7.99
N SER A 94 -28.11 -13.80 8.04
CA SER A 94 -29.55 -13.88 7.77
C SER A 94 -30.32 -12.95 8.71
N GLY A 95 -31.07 -11.99 8.15
CA GLY A 95 -31.83 -11.00 8.90
C GLY A 95 -31.04 -9.77 9.39
N GLU A 96 -29.76 -9.64 9.04
CA GLU A 96 -28.96 -8.44 9.34
C GLU A 96 -29.23 -7.34 8.31
N GLY A 97 -29.62 -6.16 8.78
CA GLY A 97 -29.77 -4.98 7.92
C GLY A 97 -28.41 -4.47 7.41
N ASP A 98 -28.41 -3.80 6.26
CA ASP A 98 -27.17 -3.35 5.60
C ASP A 98 -26.31 -2.44 6.49
N LYS A 99 -26.96 -1.61 7.32
CA LYS A 99 -26.27 -0.70 8.25
C LYS A 99 -25.54 -1.46 9.35
N GLU A 100 -26.17 -2.49 9.90
CA GLU A 100 -25.60 -3.37 10.92
C GLU A 100 -24.46 -4.21 10.33
N TYR A 101 -24.64 -4.71 9.11
CA TYR A 101 -23.62 -5.45 8.36
C TYR A 101 -22.36 -4.61 8.12
N VAL A 102 -22.50 -3.39 7.60
CA VAL A 102 -21.36 -2.47 7.38
C VAL A 102 -20.66 -2.15 8.70
N LYS A 103 -21.41 -1.96 9.79
CA LYS A 103 -20.83 -1.69 11.12
C LYS A 103 -20.02 -2.89 11.63
N ARG A 104 -20.54 -4.11 11.48
CA ARG A 104 -19.84 -5.35 11.85
C ARG A 104 -18.59 -5.55 11.01
N LEU A 105 -18.69 -5.34 9.71
CA LEU A 105 -17.57 -5.46 8.78
C LEU A 105 -16.45 -4.47 9.13
N LYS A 106 -16.80 -3.21 9.44
CA LYS A 106 -15.82 -2.21 9.89
C LYS A 106 -15.11 -2.63 11.18
N ALA A 107 -15.86 -3.09 12.17
CA ALA A 107 -15.29 -3.57 13.44
C ALA A 107 -14.38 -4.80 13.24
N PHE A 108 -14.75 -5.70 12.33
CA PHE A 108 -13.94 -6.85 11.96
C PHE A 108 -12.61 -6.43 11.33
N VAL A 109 -12.65 -5.52 10.34
CA VAL A 109 -11.44 -5.00 9.69
C VAL A 109 -10.53 -4.29 10.69
N GLU A 110 -11.08 -3.47 11.59
CA GLU A 110 -10.31 -2.80 12.65
C GLU A 110 -9.65 -3.80 13.60
N LYS A 111 -10.35 -4.89 13.97
CA LYS A 111 -9.80 -5.97 14.79
C LYS A 111 -8.65 -6.68 14.06
N GLN A 112 -8.82 -7.00 12.78
CA GLN A 112 -7.77 -7.63 11.98
C GLN A 112 -6.54 -6.72 11.83
N CYS A 113 -6.73 -5.43 11.59
CA CYS A 113 -5.64 -4.46 11.57
C CYS A 113 -4.87 -4.44 12.91
N SER A 114 -5.58 -4.49 14.03
CA SER A 114 -4.97 -4.52 15.37
C SER A 114 -4.18 -5.82 15.62
N GLU A 115 -4.72 -6.97 15.21
CA GLU A 115 -4.06 -8.27 15.33
C GLU A 115 -2.79 -8.33 14.46
N ILE A 116 -2.86 -7.85 13.22
CA ILE A 116 -1.70 -7.75 12.32
C ILE A 116 -0.62 -6.84 12.92
N GLN A 117 -1.00 -5.66 13.43
CA GLN A 117 -0.05 -4.76 14.09
C GLN A 117 0.60 -5.39 15.32
N ALA A 118 -0.17 -6.11 16.13
CA ALA A 118 0.35 -6.82 17.30
C ALA A 118 1.33 -7.95 16.91
N LEU A 119 1.02 -8.70 15.85
CA LEU A 119 1.92 -9.73 15.32
C LEU A 119 3.20 -9.13 14.74
N LEU A 120 3.09 -8.05 13.97
CA LEU A 120 4.25 -7.32 13.46
C LEU A 120 5.12 -6.79 14.60
N PHE A 121 4.52 -6.18 15.62
CA PHE A 121 5.24 -5.71 16.79
C PHE A 121 5.99 -6.86 17.50
N LYS A 122 5.33 -8.00 17.71
CA LYS A 122 5.96 -9.20 18.28
C LYS A 122 7.11 -9.72 17.43
N LEU A 123 6.94 -9.77 16.10
CA LEU A 123 7.98 -10.24 15.18
C LEU A 123 9.20 -9.31 15.20
N VAL A 124 8.96 -8.00 15.15
CA VAL A 124 10.03 -6.98 15.21
C VAL A 124 10.78 -7.10 16.54
N GLY A 125 10.07 -7.24 17.66
CA GLY A 125 10.70 -7.47 18.97
C GLY A 125 11.56 -8.72 18.99
N ARG A 126 11.06 -9.85 18.47
CA ARG A 126 11.83 -11.10 18.39
C ARG A 126 13.07 -10.95 17.53
N ASN A 127 12.95 -10.30 16.37
CA ASN A 127 14.08 -10.08 15.47
C ASN A 127 15.13 -9.17 16.09
N ALA A 128 14.73 -8.16 16.88
CA ALA A 128 15.65 -7.32 17.64
C ALA A 128 16.44 -8.14 18.68
N THR A 129 15.77 -9.01 19.44
CA THR A 129 16.43 -9.92 20.39
C THR A 129 17.38 -10.89 19.69
N LEU A 130 16.94 -11.50 18.57
CA LEU A 130 17.80 -12.40 17.78
C LEU A 130 19.03 -11.68 17.22
N ALA A 131 18.89 -10.44 16.75
CA ALA A 131 20.01 -9.64 16.28
C ALA A 131 21.01 -9.31 17.41
N GLU A 132 20.50 -9.04 18.62
CA GLU A 132 21.34 -8.83 19.81
C GLU A 132 22.09 -10.11 20.21
N ASP A 133 21.42 -11.26 20.21
CA ASP A 133 22.03 -12.56 20.53
C ASP A 133 23.08 -12.97 19.50
N LEU A 134 22.84 -12.72 18.21
CA LEU A 134 23.83 -12.93 17.14
C LEU A 134 25.05 -12.00 17.31
N ALA A 135 24.85 -10.74 17.67
CA ALA A 135 25.96 -9.81 17.94
C ALA A 135 26.80 -10.23 19.16
N LYS A 136 26.17 -10.78 20.20
CA LYS A 136 26.87 -11.30 21.39
C LYS A 136 27.60 -12.61 21.12
N THR A 137 27.02 -13.49 20.31
CA THR A 137 27.57 -14.82 20.02
C THR A 137 28.67 -14.76 18.94
N GLY A 138 28.54 -13.85 17.96
CA GLY A 138 29.53 -13.62 16.90
C GLY A 138 30.86 -13.01 17.38
N GLY A 139 30.99 -12.63 18.65
CA GLY A 139 32.20 -12.04 19.23
C GLY A 139 33.14 -13.00 19.96
N SER A 140 32.77 -14.28 20.15
CA SER A 140 33.49 -15.17 21.09
C SER A 140 34.18 -16.41 20.47
N GLY A 141 34.29 -16.50 19.14
CA GLY A 141 34.89 -17.66 18.48
C GLY A 141 36.02 -17.30 17.51
N SER A 142 37.27 -17.37 17.97
CA SER A 142 38.47 -17.70 17.18
C SER A 142 38.66 -16.99 15.83
N ILE A 143 39.27 -15.79 15.81
CA ILE A 143 40.22 -15.40 14.74
C ILE A 143 41.38 -14.62 15.37
N GLN A 144 42.37 -15.37 15.84
CA GLN A 144 43.72 -14.88 16.05
C GLN A 144 44.50 -15.12 14.74
N ALA A 145 44.28 -14.31 13.71
CA ALA A 145 45.20 -14.14 12.58
C ALA A 145 44.61 -13.10 11.60
N GLU A 146 45.42 -12.10 11.25
CA GLU A 146 45.31 -11.37 9.97
C GLU A 146 44.05 -10.52 9.70
N HIS A 147 43.81 -9.45 10.47
CA HIS A 147 43.04 -8.32 9.92
C HIS A 147 43.34 -6.97 10.59
N ARG A 148 44.63 -6.59 10.67
CA ARG A 148 45.01 -5.29 11.27
C ARG A 148 44.93 -4.08 10.34
N ALA A 149 44.48 -4.21 9.09
CA ALA A 149 44.43 -3.08 8.15
C ALA A 149 43.01 -2.63 7.73
N SER A 150 41.98 -3.48 7.75
CA SER A 150 40.66 -3.14 7.18
C SER A 150 39.61 -2.64 8.18
N GLY A 151 39.68 -3.04 9.47
CA GLY A 151 38.62 -2.75 10.45
C GLY A 151 38.50 -1.27 10.84
N ALA A 152 39.55 -0.47 10.66
CA ALA A 152 39.51 0.96 10.96
C ALA A 152 38.68 1.75 9.94
N SER A 153 38.79 1.40 8.65
CA SER A 153 38.02 2.04 7.57
C SER A 153 36.54 1.70 7.67
N GLU A 154 36.22 0.43 7.94
CA GLU A 154 34.86 -0.06 8.08
C GLU A 154 34.16 0.53 9.33
N ARG A 155 34.91 0.69 10.43
CA ARG A 155 34.42 1.38 11.64
C ARG A 155 34.14 2.86 11.38
N VAL A 156 34.98 3.56 10.63
CA VAL A 156 34.74 4.97 10.26
C VAL A 156 33.51 5.12 9.37
N GLN A 157 33.30 4.19 8.43
CA GLN A 157 32.10 4.17 7.58
C GLN A 157 30.83 3.89 8.37
N ALA A 158 30.85 2.91 9.29
CA ALA A 158 29.73 2.61 10.17
C ALA A 158 29.37 3.81 11.07
N GLU A 159 30.37 4.49 11.63
CA GLU A 159 30.15 5.68 12.46
C GLU A 159 29.60 6.87 11.66
N THR A 160 30.01 6.99 10.39
CA THR A 160 29.49 8.02 9.47
C THR A 160 28.02 7.75 9.15
N LEU A 161 27.67 6.53 8.75
CA LEU A 161 26.28 6.14 8.50
C LEU A 161 25.39 6.32 9.72
N ARG A 162 25.91 6.05 10.93
CA ARG A 162 25.17 6.27 12.18
C ARG A 162 24.88 7.75 12.41
N ARG A 163 25.86 8.62 12.16
CA ARG A 163 25.70 10.07 12.26
C ARG A 163 24.68 10.58 11.24
N ASP A 164 24.79 10.13 9.99
CA ASP A 164 23.90 10.54 8.90
C ASP A 164 22.45 10.10 9.18
N LEU A 165 22.27 8.89 9.72
CA LEU A 165 20.94 8.39 10.15
C LEU A 165 20.36 9.27 11.26
N GLN A 166 21.16 9.62 12.27
CA GLN A 166 20.70 10.50 13.35
C GLN A 166 20.34 11.89 12.82
N GLU A 167 21.15 12.45 11.92
CA GLU A 167 20.91 13.76 11.33
C GLU A 167 19.66 13.76 10.42
N ALA A 168 19.49 12.72 9.60
CA ALA A 168 18.30 12.54 8.79
C ALA A 168 17.03 12.39 9.65
N SER A 169 17.12 11.64 10.76
CA SER A 169 16.00 11.48 11.68
C SER A 169 15.62 12.80 12.36
N GLN A 170 16.60 13.63 12.71
CA GLN A 170 16.35 14.97 13.27
C GLN A 170 15.70 15.90 12.23
N ARG A 171 16.17 15.88 10.98
CA ARG A 171 15.55 16.62 9.87
C ARG A 171 14.10 16.19 9.64
N LEU A 172 13.83 14.90 9.72
CA LEU A 172 12.48 14.36 9.56
C LEU A 172 11.55 14.86 10.67
N GLU A 173 12.01 14.91 11.93
CA GLU A 173 11.20 15.42 13.03
C GLU A 173 10.88 16.92 12.87
N MET A 174 11.86 17.72 12.41
CA MET A 174 11.63 19.14 12.10
C MET A 174 10.60 19.31 10.98
N LEU A 175 10.72 18.55 9.88
CA LEU A 175 9.77 18.58 8.78
C LEU A 175 8.37 18.15 9.20
N LYS A 176 8.26 17.17 10.11
CA LYS A 176 6.98 16.73 10.64
C LYS A 176 6.30 17.83 11.46
N ALA A 177 7.06 18.55 12.29
CA ALA A 177 6.55 19.69 13.05
C ALA A 177 6.14 20.86 12.13
N GLU A 178 6.93 21.15 11.09
CA GLU A 178 6.60 22.16 10.09
C GLU A 178 5.35 21.79 9.29
N ASN A 179 5.22 20.52 8.86
CA ASN A 179 4.04 20.04 8.16
C ASN A 179 2.77 20.18 9.01
N ALA A 180 2.84 19.82 10.30
CA ALA A 180 1.71 20.01 11.23
C ALA A 180 1.33 21.49 11.41
N LYS A 181 2.32 22.39 11.43
CA LYS A 181 2.08 23.84 11.48
C LYS A 181 1.40 24.34 10.20
N VAL A 182 1.92 23.98 9.03
CA VAL A 182 1.34 24.35 7.73
C VAL A 182 -0.09 23.81 7.58
N GLU A 183 -0.34 22.57 8.00
CA GLU A 183 -1.67 21.97 7.96
C GLU A 183 -2.66 22.72 8.86
N SER A 184 -2.23 23.15 10.06
CA SER A 184 -3.06 23.99 10.94
C SER A 184 -3.35 25.38 10.37
N GLU A 185 -2.36 26.03 9.75
CA GLU A 185 -2.53 27.33 9.09
C GLU A 185 -3.45 27.21 7.88
N SER A 186 -3.31 26.15 7.09
CA SER A 186 -4.19 25.86 5.94
C SER A 186 -5.64 25.70 6.39
N SER A 187 -5.89 24.93 7.45
CA SER A 187 -7.24 24.78 8.02
C SER A 187 -7.80 26.12 8.52
N MET A 188 -6.98 26.96 9.16
CA MET A 188 -7.38 28.29 9.60
C MET A 188 -7.82 29.18 8.43
N TYR A 189 -7.03 29.22 7.35
CA TYR A 189 -7.36 30.02 6.15
C TYR A 189 -8.61 29.49 5.44
N GLN A 190 -8.78 28.17 5.36
CA GLN A 190 -9.97 27.56 4.79
C GLN A 190 -11.24 27.97 5.55
N ASN A 191 -11.19 27.95 6.89
CA ASN A 191 -12.31 28.38 7.73
C ASN A 191 -12.62 29.88 7.56
N LEU A 192 -11.59 30.72 7.45
CA LEU A 192 -11.76 32.14 7.22
C LEU A 192 -12.41 32.42 5.85
N ALA A 193 -11.97 31.73 4.80
CA ALA A 193 -12.55 31.83 3.47
C ALA A 193 -14.03 31.39 3.46
N ALA A 194 -14.35 30.26 4.10
CA ALA A 194 -15.73 29.77 4.22
C ALA A 194 -16.63 30.77 4.95
N LYS A 195 -16.13 31.41 6.02
CA LYS A 195 -16.86 32.47 6.71
C LYS A 195 -17.12 33.67 5.78
N MET A 196 -16.10 34.14 5.06
CA MET A 196 -16.25 35.25 4.12
C MET A 196 -17.25 34.94 3.00
N GLU A 197 -17.24 33.72 2.49
CA GLU A 197 -18.20 33.24 1.48
C GLU A 197 -19.64 33.27 2.03
N SER A 198 -19.85 32.76 3.25
CA SER A 198 -21.14 32.81 3.93
C SER A 198 -21.63 34.24 4.17
N ASP A 199 -20.73 35.14 4.60
CA ASP A 199 -21.05 36.55 4.84
C ASP A 199 -21.45 37.25 3.52
N LEU A 200 -20.69 37.02 2.44
CA LEU A 200 -21.01 37.54 1.10
C LEU A 200 -22.33 37.00 0.56
N LYS A 201 -22.59 35.71 0.76
CA LYS A 201 -23.84 35.07 0.33
C LYS A 201 -25.04 35.68 1.07
N SER A 202 -24.92 35.86 2.39
CA SER A 202 -25.96 36.49 3.21
C SER A 202 -26.21 37.94 2.78
N LEU A 203 -25.15 38.70 2.46
CA LEU A 203 -25.28 40.06 1.95
C LEU A 203 -25.97 40.08 0.58
N SER A 204 -25.58 39.19 -0.34
CA SER A 204 -26.24 39.05 -1.64
C SER A 204 -27.71 38.71 -1.51
N ASP A 205 -28.07 37.82 -0.58
CA ASP A 205 -29.46 37.44 -0.35
C ASP A 205 -30.27 38.61 0.25
N ALA A 206 -29.66 39.41 1.14
CA ALA A 206 -30.28 40.63 1.66
C ALA A 206 -30.54 41.67 0.55
N TYR A 207 -29.59 41.88 -0.36
CA TYR A 207 -29.78 42.76 -1.52
C TYR A 207 -30.87 42.26 -2.46
N ASN A 208 -30.87 40.96 -2.78
CA ASN A 208 -31.90 40.37 -3.64
C ASN A 208 -33.30 40.51 -3.04
N ASN A 209 -33.44 40.30 -1.72
CA ASN A 209 -34.70 40.51 -1.02
C ASN A 209 -35.13 41.97 -1.06
N LEU A 210 -34.20 42.91 -0.83
CA LEU A 210 -34.50 44.34 -0.88
C LEU A 210 -34.98 44.77 -2.26
N GLU A 211 -34.29 44.31 -3.31
CA GLU A 211 -34.67 44.55 -4.70
C GLU A 211 -36.08 44.04 -4.99
N GLN A 212 -36.40 42.82 -4.55
CA GLN A 212 -37.73 42.23 -4.70
C GLN A 212 -38.80 43.05 -3.97
N THR A 213 -38.51 43.54 -2.75
CA THR A 213 -39.44 44.39 -2.00
C THR A 213 -39.64 45.75 -2.65
N ASN A 214 -38.58 46.37 -3.19
CA ASN A 214 -38.67 47.64 -3.92
C ASN A 214 -39.50 47.49 -5.18
N PHE A 215 -39.26 46.44 -5.98
CA PHE A 215 -40.06 46.16 -7.16
C PHE A 215 -41.54 45.99 -6.83
N HIS A 216 -41.86 45.32 -5.71
CA HIS A 216 -43.23 45.17 -5.27
C HIS A 216 -43.87 46.51 -4.88
N LEU A 217 -43.15 47.35 -4.12
CA LEU A 217 -43.62 48.67 -3.72
C LEU A 217 -43.80 49.61 -4.91
N GLU A 218 -42.88 49.63 -5.87
CA GLU A 218 -43.00 50.44 -7.09
C GLU A 218 -44.23 50.05 -7.91
N LYS A 219 -44.51 48.74 -7.99
CA LYS A 219 -45.74 48.23 -8.62
C LYS A 219 -47.00 48.70 -7.88
N GLU A 220 -47.02 48.64 -6.55
CA GLU A 220 -48.15 49.15 -5.74
C GLU A 220 -48.33 50.67 -5.89
N GLU A 221 -47.24 51.43 -5.95
CA GLU A 221 -47.25 52.86 -6.17
C GLU A 221 -47.83 53.21 -7.54
N LEU A 222 -47.43 52.50 -8.60
CA LEU A 222 -47.99 52.65 -9.95
C LEU A 222 -49.49 52.37 -9.97
N TYR A 223 -49.94 51.28 -9.35
CA TYR A 223 -51.38 50.98 -9.28
C TYR A 223 -52.14 52.04 -8.49
N SER A 224 -51.61 52.49 -7.36
CA SER A 224 -52.24 53.52 -6.54
C SER A 224 -52.34 54.85 -7.29
N SER A 225 -51.30 55.23 -8.03
CA SER A 225 -51.30 56.41 -8.91
C SER A 225 -52.37 56.30 -9.99
N LEU A 226 -52.48 55.14 -10.67
CA LEU A 226 -53.48 54.92 -11.71
C LEU A 226 -54.92 55.09 -11.20
N ILE A 227 -55.21 54.59 -9.99
CA ILE A 227 -56.51 54.72 -9.33
C ILE A 227 -56.82 56.19 -8.95
N VAL A 228 -55.83 56.93 -8.46
CA VAL A 228 -56.01 58.33 -8.03
C VAL A 228 -56.23 59.28 -9.20
N TYR A 229 -55.67 58.97 -10.38
CA TYR A 229 -55.83 59.78 -11.59
C TYR A 229 -57.03 59.41 -12.48
N ASP A 230 -57.90 58.50 -12.04
CA ASP A 230 -59.11 58.06 -12.78
C ASP A 230 -58.78 57.60 -14.22
N ILE A 231 -57.61 56.99 -14.38
CA ILE A 231 -57.17 56.41 -15.65
C ILE A 231 -57.70 54.98 -15.68
N ASP A 232 -58.64 54.69 -16.58
CA ASP A 232 -59.19 53.35 -16.79
C ASP A 232 -58.05 52.31 -16.84
N PRO A 233 -58.18 51.15 -16.17
CA PRO A 233 -57.14 50.14 -16.16
C PRO A 233 -56.87 49.68 -17.59
N MET A 234 -55.75 50.14 -18.16
CA MET A 234 -55.33 49.79 -19.49
C MET A 234 -55.08 48.27 -19.53
N ASP A 235 -55.70 47.62 -20.52
CA ASP A 235 -55.72 46.17 -20.69
C ASP A 235 -54.30 45.58 -20.53
N GLN A 236 -54.22 44.45 -19.83
CA GLN A 236 -52.97 43.79 -19.40
C GLN A 236 -51.98 43.51 -20.55
N THR A 237 -52.45 43.56 -21.80
CA THR A 237 -51.69 43.45 -23.04
C THR A 237 -50.74 44.63 -23.31
N ASP A 238 -51.04 45.85 -22.88
CA ASP A 238 -50.24 47.05 -23.23
C ASP A 238 -49.03 47.29 -22.33
N LEU A 239 -48.99 46.67 -21.13
CA LEU A 239 -47.82 46.73 -20.24
C LEU A 239 -46.58 46.06 -20.84
N SER A 240 -46.78 45.02 -21.66
CA SER A 240 -45.68 44.34 -22.39
C SER A 240 -45.01 45.22 -23.45
N SER A 241 -45.73 46.23 -23.97
CA SER A 241 -45.18 47.17 -24.96
C SER A 241 -44.37 48.31 -24.33
N ILE A 242 -44.56 48.58 -23.03
CA ILE A 242 -43.81 49.60 -22.29
C ILE A 242 -42.48 49.02 -21.77
N GLU A 243 -42.45 47.77 -21.27
CA GLU A 243 -41.20 47.10 -20.87
C GLU A 243 -40.19 46.99 -22.03
N PHE A 244 -40.66 46.80 -23.27
CA PHE A 244 -39.79 46.67 -24.44
C PHE A 244 -39.06 47.98 -24.81
N LYS A 245 -39.54 49.15 -24.35
CA LYS A 245 -38.92 50.46 -24.68
C LYS A 245 -37.89 50.94 -23.66
N LEU A 246 -37.80 50.33 -22.48
CA LEU A 246 -36.85 50.72 -21.43
C LEU A 246 -35.58 49.85 -21.39
N SER A 247 -35.49 48.78 -22.20
CA SER A 247 -34.30 47.91 -22.29
C SER A 247 -33.24 48.37 -23.31
N PHE A 248 -33.28 49.62 -23.80
CA PHE A 248 -32.30 50.15 -24.76
C PHE A 248 -31.89 51.60 -24.45
N VAL A 249 -31.34 51.84 -23.25
CA VAL A 249 -30.35 52.89 -22.93
C VAL A 249 -29.46 52.34 -21.81
#